data_AF-A5N8D1-F1
#
_entry.id   AF-A5N8D1-F1
#
_cell.length_a   1.000
_cell.length_b   1.000
_cell.length_c   1.000
_cell.angle_alpha   90.00
_cell.angle_beta   90.00
_cell.angle_gamma   90.00
#
_symmetry.space_group_name_H-M   'P 1'
#
loop_
_entity.id
_entity.type
_entity.pdbx_description
1 polymer ?
#
loop_
_entity_poly.entity_id
_entity_poly.type
_entity_poly.pdbx_seq_one_letter_code
_entity_poly.pdbx_strand_id
1 'polypeptide(L)'
;MVEQEQRQQDFGQAYLHIVVPFGVDQPYWGECVYRLGVGPKPIPRNKLNVKRLSSAILQVMTDQKLRNNALILGKRLSVEDGVGNAIGIIEHLSRHHY
;
A
#
# COMPACT_ATOMS: atom_id res chain seq x y z
N MET A 1 -6.18 -1.39 -24.59
CA MET A 1 -5.21 -0.29 -24.82
C MET A 1 -5.49 0.91 -23.90
N VAL A 2 -6.75 1.30 -23.66
CA VAL A 2 -7.12 2.46 -22.81
C VAL A 2 -6.89 2.23 -21.30
N GLU A 3 -7.08 1.01 -20.80
CA GLU A 3 -6.98 0.73 -19.34
C GLU A 3 -5.55 0.77 -18.78
N GLN A 4 -4.54 0.41 -19.58
CA GLN A 4 -3.14 0.40 -19.14
C GLN A 4 -2.59 1.83 -18.99
N GLU A 5 -3.06 2.75 -19.83
CA GLU A 5 -2.65 4.16 -19.82
C GLU A 5 -3.28 4.92 -18.63
N GLN A 6 -4.52 4.59 -18.28
CA GLN A 6 -5.22 5.13 -17.10
C GLN A 6 -4.53 4.72 -15.78
N ARG A 7 -4.11 3.45 -15.68
CA ARG A 7 -3.44 2.91 -14.50
C ARG A 7 -2.07 3.57 -14.27
N GLN A 8 -1.38 3.96 -15.34
CA GLN A 8 -0.11 4.70 -15.24
C GLN A 8 -0.32 6.14 -14.71
N GLN A 9 -1.48 6.76 -14.98
CA GLN A 9 -1.81 8.11 -14.50
C GLN A 9 -2.25 8.13 -13.03
N ASP A 10 -2.90 7.08 -12.52
CA ASP A 10 -3.34 7.02 -11.12
C ASP A 10 -2.16 7.02 -10.12
N PHE A 11 -1.03 6.39 -10.44
CA PHE A 11 0.15 6.37 -9.55
C PHE A 11 0.92 7.71 -9.46
N GLY A 12 0.51 8.74 -10.20
CA GLY A 12 1.06 10.09 -10.10
C GLY A 12 0.63 10.85 -8.84
N GLN A 13 -0.35 10.33 -8.10
CA GLN A 13 -0.86 10.93 -6.87
C GLN A 13 -0.56 10.05 -5.65
N ALA A 14 -0.25 10.69 -4.53
CA ALA A 14 0.03 9.99 -3.28
C ALA A 14 -1.30 9.65 -2.58
N TYR A 15 -1.67 8.37 -2.60
CA TYR A 15 -2.77 7.85 -1.78
C TYR A 15 -2.25 7.46 -0.41
N LEU A 16 -2.85 8.05 0.63
CA LEU A 16 -2.51 7.79 2.02
C LEU A 16 -3.70 7.11 2.69
N HIS A 17 -3.43 6.09 3.48
CA HIS A 17 -4.45 5.26 4.11
C HIS A 17 -4.37 5.36 5.62
N ILE A 18 -5.52 5.35 6.29
CA ILE A 18 -5.65 5.18 7.74
C ILE A 18 -6.32 3.84 7.96
N VAL A 19 -5.57 2.88 8.52
CA VAL A 19 -6.07 1.51 8.69
C VAL A 19 -6.70 1.34 10.08
N VAL A 20 -7.96 0.91 10.09
CA VAL A 20 -8.66 0.44 11.29
C VAL A 20 -8.89 -1.06 11.11
N PRO A 21 -8.10 -1.95 11.74
CA PRO A 21 -8.25 -3.38 11.54
C PRO A 21 -9.47 -3.94 12.29
N PHE A 22 -10.28 -4.70 11.55
CA PHE A 22 -11.44 -5.45 11.98
C PHE A 22 -11.29 -6.97 11.77
N GLY A 23 -10.53 -7.37 10.74
CA GLY A 23 -10.32 -8.76 10.32
C GLY A 23 -8.95 -9.34 10.72
N VAL A 24 -8.63 -10.51 10.17
CA VAL A 24 -7.46 -11.32 10.57
C VAL A 24 -6.16 -10.82 9.94
N ASP A 25 -6.19 -10.44 8.68
CA ASP A 25 -5.04 -10.00 7.88
C ASP A 25 -4.79 -8.49 7.97
N GLN A 26 -5.86 -7.71 8.21
CA GLN A 26 -5.80 -6.26 8.32
C GLN A 26 -4.79 -5.71 9.35
N PRO A 27 -4.56 -6.33 10.54
CA PRO A 27 -3.50 -5.91 11.45
C PRO A 27 -2.11 -5.98 10.80
N TYR A 28 -1.83 -7.05 10.06
CA TYR A 28 -0.56 -7.22 9.36
C TYR A 28 -0.38 -6.15 8.28
N TRP A 29 -1.39 -5.98 7.42
CA TRP A 29 -1.34 -4.99 6.34
C TRP A 29 -1.30 -3.55 6.86
N GLY A 30 -2.00 -3.24 7.95
CA GLY A 30 -1.90 -1.95 8.63
C GLY A 30 -0.49 -1.68 9.14
N GLU A 31 0.16 -2.68 9.72
CA GLU A 31 1.55 -2.55 10.15
C GLU A 31 2.51 -2.38 8.97
N CYS A 32 2.28 -3.06 7.84
CA CYS A 32 3.05 -2.84 6.61
C CYS A 32 2.95 -1.38 6.14
N VAL A 33 1.75 -0.81 6.08
CA VAL A 33 1.51 0.60 5.71
C VAL A 33 2.29 1.55 6.63
N TYR A 34 2.26 1.29 7.94
CA TYR A 34 2.99 2.11 8.91
C TYR A 34 4.51 1.96 8.79
N ARG A 35 5.04 0.73 8.70
CA ARG A 35 6.48 0.47 8.57
C ARG A 35 7.07 1.03 7.28
N LEU A 36 6.31 0.99 6.18
CA LEU A 36 6.69 1.60 4.91
C LEU A 36 6.58 3.14 4.96
N GLY A 37 6.02 3.70 6.03
CA GLY A 37 5.86 5.14 6.20
C GLY A 37 4.93 5.74 5.17
N VAL A 38 3.89 5.00 4.73
CA VAL A 38 2.88 5.46 3.76
C VAL A 38 1.49 5.64 4.40
N GLY A 39 1.45 5.58 5.73
CA GLY A 39 0.29 5.90 6.55
C GLY A 39 0.66 6.00 8.03
N PRO A 40 -0.24 6.52 8.87
CA PRO A 40 -0.04 6.61 10.30
C PRO A 40 -0.17 5.22 10.94
N LYS A 41 0.15 5.13 12.22
CA LYS A 41 0.00 3.88 12.98
C LYS A 41 -1.46 3.41 12.93
N PRO A 42 -1.74 2.11 12.67
CA PRO A 42 -3.10 1.59 12.65
C PRO A 42 -3.83 1.88 13.95
N ILE A 43 -5.13 2.16 13.86
CA ILE A 43 -5.98 2.40 15.01
C ILE A 43 -6.77 1.12 15.28
N PRO A 44 -6.42 0.30 16.30
CA PRO A 44 -7.19 -0.90 16.62
C PRO A 44 -8.67 -0.54 16.83
N ARG A 45 -9.59 -1.36 16.32
CA ARG A 45 -11.05 -1.11 16.41
C ARG A 45 -11.50 -0.73 17.83
N ASN A 46 -11.06 -1.47 18.85
CA ASN A 46 -11.42 -1.23 20.25
C ASN A 46 -10.84 0.07 20.82
N LYS A 47 -9.91 0.72 20.11
CA LYS A 47 -9.34 2.02 20.46
C LYS A 47 -9.81 3.12 19.50
N LEU A 48 -10.67 2.84 18.53
CA LEU A 48 -11.17 3.85 17.61
C LEU A 48 -12.05 4.85 18.36
N ASN A 49 -11.71 6.13 18.24
CA ASN A 49 -12.54 7.23 18.72
C ASN A 49 -12.24 8.49 17.90
N VAL A 50 -13.09 9.51 18.07
CA VAL A 50 -13.02 10.78 17.32
C VAL A 50 -11.62 11.41 17.41
N LYS A 51 -11.04 11.48 18.61
CA LYS A 51 -9.72 12.09 18.83
C LYS A 51 -8.61 11.36 18.06
N ARG A 52 -8.59 10.02 18.10
CA ARG A 52 -7.56 9.23 17.42
C ARG A 52 -7.71 9.30 15.91
N LEU A 53 -8.95 9.24 15.41
CA LEU A 53 -9.21 9.36 13.97
C LEU A 53 -8.84 10.75 13.45
N SER A 54 -9.25 11.82 14.13
CA SER A 54 -8.93 13.19 13.71
C SER A 54 -7.43 13.46 13.74
N SER A 55 -6.69 12.97 14.76
CA SER A 55 -5.23 13.06 14.79
C SER A 55 -4.57 12.32 13.63
N ALA A 56 -5.06 11.13 13.27
CA ALA A 56 -4.52 10.36 12.14
C ALA A 56 -4.79 11.06 10.80
N ILE A 57 -5.99 11.64 10.62
CA ILE A 57 -6.33 12.45 9.44
C ILE A 57 -5.40 13.66 9.35
N LEU A 58 -5.23 14.40 10.44
CA LEU A 58 -4.34 15.55 10.47
C LEU A 58 -2.91 15.15 10.09
N GLN A 59 -2.39 14.07 10.68
CA GLN A 59 -1.06 13.56 10.36
C GLN A 59 -0.91 13.25 8.87
N VAL A 60 -1.87 12.55 8.28
CA VAL A 60 -1.87 12.21 6.84
C VAL A 60 -1.92 13.44 5.95
N MET A 61 -2.62 14.50 6.37
CA MET A 61 -2.72 15.75 5.62
C MET A 61 -1.47 16.63 5.72
N THR A 62 -0.76 16.60 6.86
CA THR A 62 0.35 17.53 7.13
C THR A 62 1.74 16.91 7.01
N ASP A 63 1.87 15.58 7.11
CA ASP A 63 3.18 14.91 7.08
C ASP A 63 3.62 14.68 5.62
N GLN A 64 4.49 15.57 5.15
CA GLN A 64 5.06 15.49 3.81
C GLN A 64 5.91 14.23 3.59
N LYS A 65 6.48 13.62 4.66
CA LYS A 65 7.25 12.39 4.52
C LYS A 65 6.35 11.22 4.13
N LEU A 66 5.17 11.12 4.73
CA LEU A 66 4.19 10.10 4.36
C LEU A 66 3.83 10.22 2.88
N ARG A 67 3.53 11.44 2.43
CA ARG A 67 3.21 11.73 1.03
C ARG A 67 4.35 11.34 0.07
N ASN A 68 5.58 11.74 0.39
CA ASN A 68 6.74 11.44 -0.46
C ASN A 68 7.00 9.93 -0.55
N ASN A 69 6.92 9.21 0.58
CA ASN A 69 7.08 7.76 0.61
C ASN A 69 6.00 7.06 -0.22
N ALA A 70 4.75 7.53 -0.15
CA ALA A 70 3.65 6.96 -0.93
C ALA A 70 3.86 7.17 -2.44
N LEU A 71 4.35 8.34 -2.87
CA LEU A 71 4.70 8.58 -4.27
C LEU A 71 5.84 7.67 -4.74
N ILE A 72 6.90 7.54 -3.94
CA ILE A 72 8.04 6.68 -4.25
C ILE A 72 7.60 5.21 -4.35
N LEU A 73 6.79 4.74 -3.40
CA LEU A 73 6.27 3.38 -3.40
C LEU A 73 5.36 3.13 -4.60
N GLY A 74 4.42 4.05 -4.88
CA GLY A 74 3.52 3.96 -6.02
C GLY A 74 4.29 3.90 -7.36
N LYS A 75 5.32 4.73 -7.52
CA LYS A 75 6.19 4.70 -8.71
C LYS A 75 6.96 3.38 -8.85
N ARG A 76 7.39 2.78 -7.75
CA ARG A 76 8.06 1.45 -7.78
C ARG A 76 7.09 0.35 -8.19
N LEU A 77 5.88 0.38 -7.65
CA LEU A 77 4.83 -0.60 -7.98
C LEU A 77 4.32 -0.45 -9.42
N SER A 78 4.29 0.77 -9.97
CA SER A 78 3.77 1.01 -11.33
C SER A 78 4.69 0.51 -12.43
N VAL A 79 5.98 0.35 -12.15
CA VAL A 79 6.97 -0.20 -13.11
C VAL A 79 7.27 -1.67 -12.89
N GLU A 80 6.62 -2.30 -11.91
CA GLU A 80 6.81 -3.72 -11.60
C GLU A 80 5.98 -4.61 -12.54
N ASP A 81 6.63 -5.55 -13.22
CA ASP A 81 5.97 -6.63 -13.97
C ASP A 81 5.78 -7.87 -13.09
N GLY A 82 4.89 -7.77 -12.10
CA GLY A 82 4.63 -8.84 -11.15
C GLY A 82 4.09 -10.12 -11.82
N VAL A 83 3.28 -9.98 -12.88
CA VAL A 83 2.68 -11.12 -13.59
C VAL A 83 3.73 -11.84 -14.42
N GLY A 84 4.54 -11.12 -15.21
CA GLY A 84 5.63 -11.73 -15.98
C GLY A 84 6.64 -12.44 -15.08
N ASN A 85 7.00 -11.83 -13.95
CA ASN A 85 7.85 -12.47 -12.94
C ASN A 85 7.25 -13.76 -12.39
N ALA A 86 5.95 -13.76 -12.06
CA ALA A 86 5.27 -14.95 -11.56
C ALA A 86 5.23 -16.08 -12.60
N ILE A 87 4.95 -15.75 -13.87
CA ILE A 87 4.98 -16.72 -14.98
C ILE A 87 6.38 -17.35 -15.08
N GLY A 88 7.43 -16.53 -15.12
CA GLY A 88 8.81 -17.03 -15.21
C GLY A 88 9.19 -17.99 -14.08
N ILE A 89 8.73 -17.70 -12.85
CA ILE A 89 8.95 -18.59 -11.69
C ILE A 89 8.19 -19.91 -11.86
N ILE A 90 6.91 -19.86 -12.24
CA ILE A 90 6.08 -21.06 -12.40
C ILE A 90 6.63 -21.97 -13.51
N GLU A 91 7.05 -21.40 -14.64
CA GLU A 91 7.66 -22.15 -15.74
C GLU A 91 8.99 -22.80 -15.32
N HIS A 92 9.80 -22.09 -14.54
CA HIS A 92 11.06 -22.64 -14.01
C HIS A 92 10.81 -23.82 -13.07
N LEU A 93 9.87 -23.68 -12.13
CA LEU A 93 9.50 -24.77 -11.22
C LEU A 93 8.93 -25.98 -11.98
N SER A 94 8.09 -25.74 -12.98
CA SER A 94 7.49 -26.80 -13.79
C SER A 94 8.55 -27.61 -14.58
N ARG A 95 9.63 -26.95 -15.01
CA ARG A 95 10.76 -27.59 -15.71
C ARG A 95 11.68 -28.41 -14.80
N HIS A 96 11.61 -28.23 -13.49
CA HIS A 96 12.45 -28.95 -12.51
C HIS A 96 11.69 -30.03 -11.73
N HIS A 97 10.39 -30.19 -11.96
CA HIS A 97 9.56 -31.25 -11.39
C HIS A 97 9.32 -32.42 -12.37
N TYR A 98 10.06 -32.46 -13.49
CA TYR A 98 10.19 -33.58 -14.43
C TYR A 98 11.67 -33.91 -14.64
#